data_AF-A0A0B2VLV3-F1
#
_entry.id   AF-A0A0B2VLV3-F1
#
_cell.length_a   1.000
_cell.length_b   1.000
_cell.length_c   1.000
_cell.angle_alpha   90.00
_cell.angle_beta   90.00
_cell.angle_gamma   90.00
#
_symmetry.space_group_name_H-M   'P 1'
#
loop_
_entity.id
_entity.type
_entity.pdbx_description
1 polymer ?
#
loop_
_entity_poly.entity_id
_entity_poly.type
_entity_poly.pdbx_seq_one_letter_code
_entity_poly.pdbx_strand_id
1 'polypeptide(L)'
;MNGIVLSELNRSGISLAKCVVGIRNLHLTATVQASVFMKRQKKIDPEVAKQREARKRKKLEREIRAMQKHSKKPKPVDEMTVDIKSMKNVHERYRQKVELLEADMDEHALAEKEYARSRAALMRLDDAWIKKSIAQQEKALNELKKLSPELYEAATQPDVKVAQGVILNGPSNTPPLPDYQPPDGDYIDTTRTWV
;
A
#
# COMPACT_ATOMS: atom_id res chain seq x y z
N MET A 1 -47.26 -60.49 -41.31
CA MET A 1 -45.93 -60.13 -41.85
C MET A 1 -45.22 -59.41 -40.70
N ASN A 2 -44.56 -60.10 -39.76
CA ASN A 2 -43.27 -60.79 -39.87
C ASN A 2 -42.27 -59.92 -40.65
N GLY A 3 -41.15 -59.42 -40.12
CA GLY A 3 -40.53 -59.69 -38.83
C GLY A 3 -39.33 -58.77 -38.56
N ILE A 4 -38.79 -58.97 -37.36
CA ILE A 4 -37.58 -58.43 -36.75
C ILE A 4 -36.33 -59.02 -37.43
N VAL A 5 -35.28 -58.21 -37.68
CA VAL A 5 -33.84 -58.54 -37.56
C VAL A 5 -33.09 -57.18 -37.39
N LEU A 6 -32.60 -56.80 -36.21
CA LEU A 6 -31.35 -57.12 -35.50
C LEU A 6 -30.04 -56.61 -36.14
N SER A 7 -29.31 -55.81 -35.33
CA SER A 7 -27.83 -55.67 -35.19
C SER A 7 -26.99 -55.29 -36.43
N GLU A 8 -26.08 -54.30 -36.36
CA GLU A 8 -24.77 -54.36 -35.68
C GLU A 8 -24.36 -52.93 -35.22
N LEU A 9 -24.15 -52.62 -33.94
CA LEU A 9 -22.91 -52.79 -33.15
C LEU A 9 -21.61 -52.46 -33.90
N ASN A 10 -21.08 -51.24 -33.73
CA ASN A 10 -19.77 -51.04 -33.10
C ASN A 10 -19.36 -49.55 -33.11
N ARG A 11 -19.74 -48.84 -32.05
CA ARG A 11 -18.98 -47.68 -31.56
C ARG A 11 -18.42 -48.06 -30.21
N SER A 12 -17.37 -48.87 -30.21
CA SER A 12 -16.61 -49.23 -29.02
C SER A 12 -15.89 -47.99 -28.51
N GLY A 13 -16.59 -47.26 -27.65
CA GLY A 13 -15.95 -46.43 -26.65
C GLY A 13 -15.09 -47.33 -25.78
N ILE A 14 -13.78 -47.20 -25.90
CA ILE A 14 -12.86 -47.76 -24.91
C ILE A 14 -12.81 -46.75 -23.77
N SER A 15 -13.83 -46.85 -22.92
CA SER A 15 -13.71 -46.64 -21.49
C SER A 15 -12.68 -47.65 -20.98
N LEU A 16 -11.42 -47.24 -20.90
CA LEU A 16 -10.47 -47.95 -20.04
C LEU A 16 -10.55 -47.31 -18.66
N ALA A 17 -11.32 -48.01 -17.84
CA ALA A 17 -11.41 -47.85 -16.41
C ALA A 17 -10.02 -47.61 -15.80
N LYS A 18 -10.00 -46.69 -14.84
CA LYS A 18 -8.94 -46.55 -13.85
C LYS A 18 -8.74 -47.89 -13.15
N CYS A 19 -7.77 -48.66 -13.63
CA CYS A 19 -7.09 -49.65 -12.83
C CYS A 19 -5.63 -49.18 -12.75
N VAL A 20 -5.39 -48.21 -11.85
CA VAL A 20 -4.03 -47.82 -11.46
C VAL A 20 -3.53 -48.92 -10.53
N VAL A 21 -3.11 -50.04 -11.13
CA VAL A 21 -2.21 -50.99 -10.47
C VAL A 21 -0.81 -50.45 -10.73
N GLY A 22 -0.14 -50.05 -9.66
CA GLY A 22 1.17 -49.42 -9.74
C GLY A 22 2.23 -50.36 -10.31
N ILE A 23 2.62 -50.12 -11.56
CA ILE A 23 3.94 -50.48 -12.05
C ILE A 23 4.72 -49.16 -12.08
N ARG A 24 5.44 -48.89 -10.98
CA ARG A 24 6.37 -47.77 -10.93
C ARG A 24 7.50 -48.06 -11.93
N ASN A 25 7.88 -47.06 -12.73
CA ASN A 25 9.06 -47.03 -13.61
C ASN A 25 8.94 -47.60 -15.05
N LEU A 26 7.78 -47.52 -15.69
CA LEU A 26 7.71 -47.64 -17.17
C LEU A 26 7.15 -46.36 -17.79
N HIS A 27 8.03 -45.55 -18.37
CA HIS A 27 7.62 -44.41 -19.21
C HIS A 27 7.20 -44.93 -20.59
N LEU A 28 5.88 -45.06 -20.80
CA LEU A 28 5.30 -45.35 -22.13
C LEU A 28 4.98 -44.04 -22.85
N THR A 29 6.00 -43.23 -23.18
CA THR A 29 5.82 -42.13 -24.13
C THR A 29 5.97 -42.67 -25.55
N ALA A 30 4.97 -42.45 -26.41
CA ALA A 30 5.05 -42.81 -27.82
C ALA A 30 6.28 -42.15 -28.46
N THR A 31 7.23 -42.96 -28.93
CA THR A 31 8.39 -42.48 -29.69
C THR A 31 7.87 -41.83 -30.97
N VAL A 32 8.07 -40.52 -31.13
CA VAL A 32 7.83 -39.85 -32.41
C VAL A 32 8.69 -40.56 -33.45
N GLN A 33 8.06 -41.32 -34.33
CA GLN A 33 8.71 -41.95 -35.48
C GLN A 33 9.09 -40.85 -36.47
N ALA A 34 10.16 -40.11 -36.15
CA ALA A 34 10.81 -39.24 -37.12
C ALA A 34 11.48 -40.15 -38.14
N SER A 35 11.02 -40.07 -39.39
CA SER A 35 11.63 -40.81 -40.50
C SER A 35 13.13 -40.53 -40.59
N VAL A 36 13.91 -41.51 -41.04
CA VAL A 36 15.38 -41.44 -41.22
C VAL A 36 15.81 -40.24 -42.10
N PHE A 37 14.89 -39.68 -42.87
CA PHE A 37 15.05 -38.44 -43.64
C PHE A 37 14.56 -37.20 -42.89
N MET A 38 15.12 -36.93 -41.70
CA MET A 38 14.94 -35.63 -41.06
C MET A 38 15.65 -34.55 -41.88
N LYS A 39 14.90 -33.55 -42.37
CA LYS A 39 15.50 -32.39 -43.05
C LYS A 39 16.41 -31.65 -42.07
N ARG A 40 17.68 -31.44 -42.44
CA ARG A 40 18.65 -30.68 -41.63
C ARG A 40 18.06 -29.32 -41.25
N GLN A 41 18.11 -28.98 -39.97
CA GLN A 41 17.64 -27.68 -39.49
C GLN A 41 18.43 -26.57 -40.19
N LYS A 42 17.72 -25.73 -40.95
CA LYS A 42 18.33 -24.61 -41.67
C LYS A 42 18.71 -23.52 -40.67
N LYS A 43 19.90 -22.93 -40.85
CA LYS A 43 20.32 -21.74 -40.09
C LYS A 43 19.31 -20.63 -40.37
N ILE A 44 18.84 -19.95 -39.32
CA ILE A 44 17.93 -18.82 -39.46
C ILE A 44 18.65 -17.69 -40.22
N ASP A 45 17.94 -17.05 -41.14
CA ASP A 45 18.45 -15.89 -41.86
C ASP A 45 18.83 -14.77 -40.87
N PRO A 46 19.97 -14.09 -41.07
CA PRO A 46 20.48 -13.10 -40.10
C PRO A 46 19.48 -11.96 -39.86
N GLU A 47 18.73 -11.57 -40.89
CA GLU A 47 17.70 -10.53 -40.78
C GLU A 47 16.49 -10.98 -39.94
N VAL A 48 16.08 -12.25 -40.06
CA VAL A 48 15.01 -12.83 -39.24
C VAL A 48 15.44 -12.97 -37.78
N ALA A 49 16.71 -13.29 -37.50
CA ALA A 49 17.25 -13.31 -36.14
C ALA A 49 17.22 -11.90 -35.51
N LYS A 50 17.71 -10.88 -36.23
CA LYS A 50 17.69 -9.48 -35.79
C LYS A 50 16.28 -8.97 -35.52
N GLN A 51 15.31 -9.32 -36.37
CA GLN A 51 13.90 -8.97 -36.17
C GLN A 51 13.30 -9.66 -34.92
N ARG A 52 13.65 -10.92 -34.65
CA ARG A 52 13.22 -11.63 -33.42
C ARG A 52 13.80 -10.98 -32.17
N GLU A 53 15.08 -10.59 -32.19
CA GLU A 53 15.72 -9.87 -31.09
C GLU A 53 15.10 -8.48 -30.86
N ALA A 54 14.86 -7.71 -31.93
CA ALA A 54 14.21 -6.41 -31.83
C ALA A 54 12.78 -6.51 -31.24
N ARG A 55 12.02 -7.55 -31.61
CA ARG A 55 10.71 -7.85 -31.01
C ARG A 55 10.82 -8.17 -29.52
N LYS A 56 11.80 -8.99 -29.12
CA LYS A 56 12.07 -9.30 -27.70
C LYS A 56 12.45 -8.05 -26.91
N ARG A 57 13.35 -7.21 -27.44
CA ARG A 57 13.76 -5.94 -26.82
C ARG A 57 12.58 -4.99 -26.61
N LYS A 58 11.74 -4.80 -27.64
CA LYS A 58 10.53 -3.96 -27.53
C LYS A 58 9.52 -4.51 -26.52
N LYS A 59 9.38 -5.84 -26.41
CA LYS A 59 8.51 -6.47 -25.40
C LYS A 59 9.01 -6.18 -23.99
N LEU A 60 10.29 -6.42 -23.74
CA LEU A 60 10.93 -6.15 -22.44
C LEU A 60 10.85 -4.66 -22.08
N GLU A 61 11.07 -3.77 -23.04
CA GLU A 61 10.96 -2.32 -22.80
C GLU A 61 9.55 -1.90 -22.40
N ARG A 62 8.51 -2.45 -23.04
CA ARG A 62 7.11 -2.17 -22.66
C ARG A 62 6.80 -2.70 -21.26
N GLU A 63 7.30 -3.89 -20.94
CA GLU A 63 7.10 -4.51 -19.63
C GLU A 63 7.81 -3.72 -18.52
N ILE A 64 9.05 -3.27 -18.76
CA ILE A 64 9.78 -2.36 -17.87
C ILE A 64 9.00 -1.06 -17.68
N ARG A 65 8.50 -0.44 -18.75
CA ARG A 65 7.68 0.78 -18.65
C ARG A 65 6.38 0.55 -17.85
N ALA A 66 5.75 -0.60 -18.01
CA ALA A 66 4.55 -0.97 -17.26
C ALA A 66 4.85 -1.16 -15.76
N MET A 67 5.93 -1.87 -15.44
CA MET A 67 6.40 -2.04 -14.06
C MET A 67 6.78 -0.71 -13.41
N GLN A 68 7.50 0.15 -14.13
CA GLN A 68 7.85 1.51 -13.67
C GLN A 68 6.62 2.40 -13.43
N LYS A 69 5.53 2.20 -14.17
CA LYS A 69 4.28 2.92 -13.93
C LYS A 69 3.56 2.40 -12.68
N HIS A 70 3.60 1.08 -12.45
CA HIS A 70 2.97 0.47 -11.28
C HIS A 70 3.72 0.78 -9.99
N SER A 71 5.06 0.78 -10.01
CA SER A 71 5.89 1.10 -8.83
C SER A 71 5.71 2.52 -8.29
N LYS A 72 5.20 3.45 -9.11
CA LYS A 72 4.91 4.84 -8.72
C LYS A 72 3.53 5.01 -8.10
N LYS A 73 2.66 4.01 -8.13
CA LYS A 73 1.33 4.12 -7.52
C LYS A 73 1.49 4.02 -6.00
N PRO A 74 1.08 5.04 -5.23
CA PRO A 74 1.11 4.94 -3.78
C PRO A 74 0.13 3.86 -3.32
N LYS A 75 0.41 3.26 -2.16
CA LYS A 75 -0.56 2.39 -1.49
C LYS A 75 -1.80 3.22 -1.14
N PRO A 76 -3.02 2.68 -1.30
CA PRO A 76 -4.23 3.39 -0.90
C PRO A 76 -4.22 3.61 0.62
N VAL A 77 -4.81 4.72 1.05
CA VAL A 77 -4.99 5.07 2.47
C VAL A 77 -6.38 4.62 2.89
N ASP A 78 -6.47 3.47 3.55
CA ASP A 78 -7.75 2.83 3.87
C ASP A 78 -8.66 3.73 4.72
N GLU A 79 -8.10 4.50 5.67
CA GLU A 79 -8.83 5.44 6.53
C GLU A 79 -9.51 6.59 5.78
N MET A 80 -8.98 6.98 4.62
CA MET A 80 -9.56 8.03 3.80
C MET A 80 -10.69 7.51 2.90
N THR A 81 -10.85 6.19 2.79
CA THR A 81 -11.84 5.56 1.92
C THR A 81 -13.04 5.06 2.72
N VAL A 82 -14.25 5.22 2.17
CA VAL A 82 -15.44 4.64 2.77
C VAL A 82 -15.47 3.14 2.51
N ASP A 83 -15.70 2.36 3.57
CA ASP A 83 -15.84 0.91 3.46
C ASP A 83 -17.06 0.54 2.60
N ILE A 84 -16.81 -0.25 1.55
CA ILE A 84 -17.82 -0.72 0.60
C ILE A 84 -18.90 -1.55 1.29
N LYS A 85 -18.57 -2.33 2.34
CA LYS A 85 -19.56 -3.14 3.06
C LYS A 85 -20.52 -2.24 3.82
N SER A 86 -19.99 -1.24 4.51
CA SER A 86 -20.77 -0.25 5.24
C SER A 86 -21.66 0.57 4.32
N MET A 87 -21.18 0.91 3.11
CA MET A 87 -21.92 1.65 2.09
C MET A 87 -23.21 0.96 1.61
N LYS A 88 -23.26 -0.37 1.61
CA LYS A 88 -24.43 -1.14 1.11
C LYS A 88 -25.66 -1.05 2.02
N ASN A 89 -25.45 -0.98 3.34
CA ASN A 89 -26.52 -1.00 4.33
C ASN A 89 -26.61 0.34 5.09
N VAL A 90 -26.17 1.43 4.44
CA VAL A 90 -26.09 2.77 5.04
C VAL A 90 -27.44 3.22 5.62
N HIS A 91 -28.53 2.97 4.88
CA HIS A 91 -29.87 3.37 5.30
C HIS A 91 -30.36 2.67 6.58
N GLU A 92 -29.89 1.45 6.84
CA GLU A 92 -30.24 0.67 8.04
C GLU A 92 -29.41 1.09 9.26
N ARG A 93 -28.23 1.69 9.04
CA ARG A 93 -27.28 2.07 10.09
C ARG A 93 -27.39 3.53 10.54
N TYR A 94 -28.15 4.35 9.81
CA TYR A 94 -28.36 5.74 10.19
C TYR A 94 -29.21 5.83 11.45
N ARG A 95 -28.76 6.66 12.39
CA ARG A 95 -29.61 7.13 13.48
C ARG A 95 -30.60 8.13 12.90
N GLN A 96 -31.83 8.12 13.40
CA GLN A 96 -32.82 9.13 13.03
C GLN A 96 -32.30 10.52 13.38
N LYS A 97 -32.53 11.49 12.49
CA LYS A 97 -32.11 12.87 12.72
C LYS A 97 -32.88 13.41 13.92
N VAL A 98 -32.16 13.90 14.92
CA VAL A 98 -32.74 14.64 16.04
C VAL A 98 -32.93 16.09 15.60
N GLU A 99 -34.15 16.60 15.75
CA GLU A 99 -34.43 18.02 15.57
C GLU A 99 -34.08 18.74 16.87
N LEU A 100 -33.24 19.78 16.77
CA LEU A 100 -32.85 20.59 17.92
C LEU A 100 -33.88 21.69 18.14
N LEU A 101 -34.13 22.03 19.41
CA LEU A 101 -34.92 23.21 19.74
C LEU A 101 -34.11 24.46 19.43
N GLU A 102 -34.79 25.56 19.10
CA GLU A 102 -34.14 26.86 18.83
C GLU A 102 -33.24 27.31 20.00
N ALA A 103 -33.68 27.10 21.25
CA ALA A 103 -32.90 27.40 22.44
C ALA A 103 -31.56 26.63 22.50
N ASP A 104 -31.56 25.34 22.12
CA ASP A 104 -30.34 24.52 22.10
C ASP A 104 -29.39 25.00 21.00
N MET A 105 -29.94 25.42 19.85
CA MET A 105 -29.15 25.99 18.75
C MET A 105 -28.48 27.30 19.15
N ASP A 106 -29.19 28.16 19.87
CA ASP A 106 -28.64 29.42 20.40
C ASP A 106 -27.54 29.17 21.44
N GLU A 107 -27.71 28.18 22.32
CA GLU A 107 -26.67 27.77 23.28
C GLU A 107 -25.42 27.25 22.56
N HIS A 108 -25.59 26.40 21.56
CA HIS A 108 -24.49 25.92 20.72
C HIS A 108 -23.76 27.07 20.02
N ALA A 109 -24.48 28.03 19.44
CA ALA A 109 -23.90 29.19 18.78
C ALA A 109 -23.11 30.07 19.75
N LEU A 110 -23.60 30.25 20.99
CA LEU A 110 -22.90 30.97 22.05
C LEU A 110 -21.59 30.25 22.42
N ALA A 111 -21.65 28.95 22.67
CA ALA A 111 -20.49 28.13 23.03
C ALA A 111 -19.43 28.12 21.93
N GLU A 112 -19.84 28.01 20.66
CA GLU A 112 -18.93 28.06 19.52
C GLU A 112 -18.23 29.43 19.42
N LYS A 113 -18.97 30.52 19.64
CA LYS A 113 -18.42 31.88 19.66
C LYS A 113 -17.40 32.07 20.77
N GLU A 114 -17.68 31.56 21.96
CA GLU A 114 -16.75 31.59 23.10
C GLU A 114 -15.50 30.75 22.84
N TYR A 115 -15.68 29.56 22.28
CA TYR A 115 -14.58 28.71 21.86
C TYR A 115 -13.70 29.40 20.81
N ALA A 116 -14.29 29.99 19.77
CA ALA A 116 -13.56 30.72 18.74
C ALA A 116 -12.75 31.89 19.34
N ARG A 117 -13.33 32.65 20.28
CA ARG A 117 -12.62 33.72 20.99
C ARG A 117 -11.44 33.19 21.81
N SER A 118 -11.62 32.07 22.52
CA SER A 118 -10.55 31.48 23.33
C SER A 118 -9.40 30.96 22.46
N ARG A 119 -9.70 30.30 21.34
CA ARG A 119 -8.70 29.84 20.36
C ARG A 119 -7.95 31.01 19.73
N ALA A 120 -8.65 32.09 19.36
CA ALA A 120 -8.01 33.30 18.84
C ALA A 120 -7.13 34.00 19.88
N ALA A 121 -7.51 33.98 21.16
CA ALA A 121 -6.67 34.50 22.24
C ALA A 121 -5.39 33.67 22.41
N LEU A 122 -5.49 32.35 22.45
CA LEU A 122 -4.34 31.44 22.53
C LEU A 122 -3.38 31.63 21.35
N MET A 123 -3.90 31.68 20.12
CA MET A 123 -3.09 31.90 18.93
C MET A 123 -2.29 33.22 19.01
N ARG A 124 -2.91 34.31 19.50
CA ARG A 124 -2.21 35.58 19.68
C ARG A 124 -1.09 35.51 20.72
N LEU A 125 -1.27 34.73 21.78
CA LEU A 125 -0.23 34.52 22.80
C LEU A 125 0.93 33.71 22.22
N ASP A 126 0.63 32.63 21.49
CA ASP A 126 1.64 31.80 20.83
C ASP A 126 2.42 32.62 19.79
N ASP A 127 1.75 33.39 18.95
CA ASP A 127 2.39 34.28 17.97
C ASP A 127 3.30 35.32 18.64
N ALA A 128 2.84 35.92 19.73
CA ALA A 128 3.63 36.89 20.48
C ALA A 128 4.88 36.23 21.09
N TRP A 129 4.73 35.01 21.62
CA TRP A 129 5.83 34.25 22.18
C TRP A 129 6.86 33.84 21.11
N ILE A 130 6.42 33.31 19.97
CA ILE A 130 7.28 32.94 18.84
C ILE A 130 8.06 34.17 18.34
N LYS A 131 7.37 35.29 18.09
CA LYS A 131 8.02 36.54 17.65
C LYS A 131 9.07 37.02 18.64
N LYS A 132 8.75 36.97 19.94
CA LYS A 132 9.70 37.35 20.99
C LYS A 132 10.90 36.40 21.04
N SER A 133 10.68 35.10 20.92
CA SER A 133 11.75 34.09 20.92
C SER A 133 12.70 34.30 19.73
N ILE A 134 12.16 34.54 18.53
CA ILE A 134 12.95 34.83 17.33
C ILE A 134 13.76 36.11 17.51
N ALA A 135 13.13 37.21 17.96
CA ALA A 135 13.82 38.48 18.18
C ALA A 135 14.95 38.37 19.23
N GLN A 136 14.75 37.55 20.28
CA GLN A 136 15.77 37.27 21.28
C GLN A 136 16.93 36.46 20.69
N GLN A 137 16.63 35.44 19.88
CA GLN A 137 17.63 34.64 19.18
C GLN A 137 18.47 35.51 18.23
N GLU A 138 17.84 36.35 17.42
CA GLU A 138 18.52 37.28 16.50
C GLU A 138 19.41 38.26 17.25
N LYS A 139 18.89 38.85 18.34
CA LYS A 139 19.70 39.74 19.20
C LYS A 139 20.92 39.03 19.77
N ALA A 140 20.75 37.80 20.27
CA ALA A 140 21.86 37.01 20.81
C ALA A 140 22.91 36.69 19.73
N LEU A 141 22.49 36.32 18.52
CA LEU A 141 23.40 36.07 17.40
C LEU A 141 24.15 37.33 16.95
N ASN A 142 23.48 38.49 16.94
CA ASN A 142 24.11 39.76 16.59
C ASN A 142 25.18 40.18 17.62
N GLU A 143 24.93 39.97 18.92
CA GLU A 143 25.96 40.21 19.94
C GLU A 143 27.11 39.20 19.86
N LEU A 144 26.79 37.91 19.63
CA LEU A 144 27.81 36.87 19.45
C LEU A 144 28.75 37.18 18.28
N LYS A 145 28.21 37.68 17.16
CA LYS A 145 28.98 38.08 15.98
C LYS A 145 29.98 39.20 16.27
N LYS A 146 29.64 40.15 17.15
CA LYS A 146 30.54 41.24 17.55
C LYS A 146 31.67 40.75 18.45
N LEU A 147 31.39 39.78 19.31
CA LEU A 147 32.35 39.24 20.28
C LEU A 147 33.31 38.22 19.64
N SER A 148 32.79 37.31 18.82
CA SER A 148 33.54 36.20 18.24
C SER A 148 32.92 35.71 16.92
N PRO A 149 33.53 35.99 15.76
CA PRO A 149 33.00 35.57 14.48
C PRO A 149 33.03 34.03 14.30
N GLU A 150 34.04 33.34 14.84
CA GLU A 150 34.18 31.89 14.73
C GLU A 150 33.01 31.14 15.40
N LEU A 151 32.60 31.56 16.60
CA LEU A 151 31.46 30.95 17.31
C LEU A 151 30.13 31.25 16.62
N TYR A 152 30.00 32.44 16.01
CA TYR A 152 28.82 32.78 15.22
C TYR A 152 28.67 31.85 14.01
N GLU A 153 29.77 31.57 13.29
CA GLU A 153 29.77 30.64 12.16
C GLU A 153 29.38 29.23 12.60
N ALA A 154 29.92 28.76 13.72
CA ALA A 154 29.58 27.45 14.29
C ALA A 154 28.09 27.37 14.72
N ALA A 155 27.57 28.40 15.39
CA ALA A 155 26.19 28.44 15.88
C ALA A 155 25.15 28.53 14.76
N THR A 156 25.53 29.04 13.58
CA THR A 156 24.64 29.17 12.42
C THR A 156 24.52 27.86 11.64
N GLN A 157 25.42 26.90 11.83
CA GLN A 157 25.36 25.62 11.13
C GLN A 157 24.14 24.80 11.58
N PRO A 158 23.40 24.17 10.65
CA PRO A 158 22.29 23.30 11.00
C PRO A 158 22.79 22.05 11.74
N ASP A 159 22.10 21.66 12.80
CA ASP A 159 22.43 20.43 13.53
C ASP A 159 22.01 19.20 12.70
N VAL A 160 23.02 18.40 12.34
CA VAL A 160 22.86 17.16 11.58
C VAL A 160 21.92 16.18 12.30
N LYS A 161 21.93 16.15 13.64
CA LYS A 161 21.07 15.24 14.43
C LYS A 161 19.60 15.58 14.28
N VAL A 162 19.27 16.87 14.25
CA VAL A 162 17.89 17.33 14.03
C VAL A 162 17.45 17.03 12.60
N ALA A 163 18.35 17.20 11.61
CA ALA A 163 18.07 16.93 10.21
C ALA A 163 17.83 15.44 9.90
N GLN A 164 18.44 14.53 10.65
CA GLN A 164 18.22 13.08 10.53
C GLN A 164 16.85 12.62 11.07
N GLY A 165 16.16 13.48 11.81
CA GLY A 165 14.83 13.23 12.37
C GLY A 165 14.87 13.08 13.89
N VAL A 166 13.90 13.71 14.55
CA VAL A 166 13.70 13.62 16.00
C VAL A 166 12.40 12.86 16.25
N ILE A 167 12.45 11.87 17.15
CA ILE A 167 11.25 11.14 17.60
C ILE A 167 10.74 11.84 18.86
N LEU A 168 9.59 12.49 18.75
CA LEU A 168 8.90 13.13 19.87
C LEU A 168 7.59 12.37 20.12
N ASN A 169 7.47 11.76 21.28
CA ASN A 169 6.22 11.15 21.72
C ASN A 169 5.36 12.22 22.40
N GLY A 170 4.08 12.30 22.05
CA GLY A 170 3.14 13.20 22.70
C GLY A 170 2.94 12.85 24.18
N PRO A 171 2.43 13.80 24.99
CA PRO A 171 2.12 13.52 26.39
C PRO A 171 1.01 12.47 26.51
N SER A 172 1.14 11.55 27.45
CA SER A 172 0.07 10.61 27.80
C SER A 172 -0.98 11.29 28.70
N ASN A 173 -2.23 10.81 28.65
CA ASN A 173 -3.30 11.31 29.54
C ASN A 173 -2.97 11.07 31.02
N THR A 174 -2.26 9.97 31.31
CA THR A 174 -1.86 9.57 32.66
C THR A 174 -0.39 9.15 32.61
N PRO A 175 0.44 9.54 33.60
CA PRO A 175 1.82 9.09 33.67
C PRO A 175 1.90 7.56 33.85
N PRO A 176 3.02 6.93 33.44
CA PRO A 176 3.20 5.50 33.61
C PRO A 176 3.26 5.13 35.10
N LEU A 177 2.57 4.05 35.48
CA LEU A 177 2.62 3.51 36.83
C LEU A 177 3.93 2.72 37.02
N PRO A 178 4.69 2.95 38.10
CA PRO A 178 5.85 2.12 38.42
C PRO A 178 5.40 0.68 38.69
N ASP A 179 6.20 -0.29 38.23
CA ASP A 179 6.00 -1.72 38.46
C ASP A 179 4.71 -2.32 37.90
N TYR A 180 4.06 -1.65 36.94
CA TYR A 180 2.94 -2.24 36.21
C TYR A 180 3.42 -3.43 35.36
N GLN A 181 2.91 -4.62 35.66
CA GLN A 181 3.13 -5.82 34.87
C GLN A 181 1.98 -5.99 33.88
N PRO A 182 2.20 -5.76 32.57
CA PRO A 182 1.16 -5.98 31.57
C PRO A 182 0.84 -7.47 31.47
N PRO A 183 -0.42 -7.83 31.13
CA PRO A 183 -0.78 -9.21 30.83
C PRO A 183 -0.05 -9.68 29.56
N ASP A 184 0.20 -10.99 29.48
CA ASP A 184 0.84 -11.62 28.33
C ASP A 184 -0.10 -11.67 27.11
N GLY A 185 0.47 -11.57 25.90
CA GLY A 185 -0.30 -11.59 24.64
C GLY A 185 0.57 -11.48 23.38
N ASP A 186 0.12 -12.16 22.32
CA ASP A 186 0.79 -12.16 21.02
C ASP A 186 0.32 -11.03 20.12
N TYR A 187 1.26 -10.35 19.45
CA TYR A 187 0.96 -9.37 18.40
C TYR A 187 0.93 -10.07 17.03
N ILE A 188 -0.23 -10.07 16.37
CA ILE A 188 -0.39 -10.57 15.00
C ILE A 188 -0.59 -9.37 14.07
N ASP A 189 0.36 -9.16 13.15
CA ASP A 189 0.25 -8.12 12.14
C ASP A 189 -0.80 -8.49 11.09
N THR A 190 -1.92 -7.76 11.08
CA THR A 190 -3.01 -7.92 10.09
C THR A 190 -2.94 -6.87 8.97
N THR A 191 -1.82 -6.17 8.79
CA THR A 191 -1.68 -5.15 7.75
C THR A 191 -1.85 -5.75 6.36
N ARG A 192 -2.68 -5.10 5.54
CA ARG A 192 -2.97 -5.56 4.19
C ARG A 192 -1.76 -5.34 3.28
N THR A 193 -1.29 -6.41 2.66
CA THR A 193 -0.27 -6.33 1.62
C THR A 193 -0.90 -5.90 0.29
N TRP A 194 -0.27 -4.92 -0.37
CA TRP A 194 -0.68 -4.40 -1.67
C TRP A 194 0.39 -4.78 -2.69
N VAL A 195 0.02 -5.54 -3.73
CA VAL A 195 0.90 -5.97 -4.85
C VAL A 195 0.61 -5.14 -6.09
#